data_AF-A0A3R7IKF7-F1
#
_entry.id   AF-A0A3R7IKF7-F1
#
_cell.length_a   1.000
_cell.length_b   1.000
_cell.length_c   1.000
_cell.angle_alpha   90.00
_cell.angle_beta   90.00
_cell.angle_gamma   90.00
#
_symmetry.space_group_name_H-M   'P 1'
#
loop_
_entity.id
_entity.type
_entity.pdbx_description
1 polymer ?
#
loop_
_entity_poly.entity_id
_entity_poly.type
_entity_poly.pdbx_seq_one_letter_code
_entity_poly.pdbx_strand_id
1 'polypeptide(L)'
;MTPRFATEILKPIALSSNKMLPNYQCGECPRKFSRRYALQEHLATHTGEKAYICPATGCSKRFTTTSNLARHRRLHGEELQPLSCPVPTCTKAFTTAHKLRRHVRVHVGTPTRRCKFANCSKTFSSTGNLNRHMRNQHIKFGHPLARDP
;
A
#
# COMPACT_ATOMS: atom_id res chain seq x y z
N MET A 1 -25.50 -2.81 -2.78
CA MET A 1 -25.23 -3.95 -3.69
C MET A 1 -23.88 -4.56 -3.34
N THR A 2 -23.88 -5.70 -2.65
CA THR A 2 -22.67 -6.47 -2.31
C THR A 2 -22.22 -7.27 -3.52
N PRO A 3 -20.95 -7.20 -3.96
CA PRO A 3 -20.48 -7.97 -5.12
C PRO A 3 -20.63 -9.48 -4.88
N ARG A 4 -20.99 -10.19 -5.95
CA ARG A 4 -21.75 -11.46 -5.96
C ARG A 4 -20.96 -12.73 -5.59
N PHE A 5 -19.74 -12.60 -5.05
CA PHE A 5 -18.92 -13.75 -4.61
C PHE A 5 -18.12 -13.46 -3.33
N ALA A 6 -18.79 -12.94 -2.29
CA ALA A 6 -18.18 -12.78 -0.97
C ALA A 6 -18.15 -14.08 -0.13
N THR A 7 -18.73 -15.19 -0.62
CA THR A 7 -19.09 -16.34 0.23
C THR A 7 -18.36 -17.66 -0.05
N GLU A 8 -17.62 -17.85 -1.14
CA GLU A 8 -17.16 -19.22 -1.50
C GLU A 8 -15.65 -19.49 -1.60
N ILE A 9 -14.76 -18.62 -1.10
CA ILE A 9 -13.32 -18.97 -1.01
C ILE A 9 -12.68 -18.49 0.30
N LEU A 10 -13.39 -18.64 1.41
CA LEU A 10 -12.81 -18.52 2.75
C LEU A 10 -13.17 -19.78 3.53
N LYS A 11 -12.34 -20.82 3.44
CA LYS A 11 -12.41 -21.91 4.41
C LYS A 11 -11.85 -21.38 5.74
N PRO A 12 -12.65 -21.26 6.82
CA PRO A 12 -12.13 -20.92 8.13
C PRO A 12 -11.35 -22.13 8.64
N ILE A 13 -10.04 -22.00 8.81
CA ILE A 13 -9.29 -22.96 9.61
C ILE A 13 -9.47 -22.53 11.06
N ALA A 14 -10.24 -23.30 11.83
CA ALA A 14 -10.25 -23.17 13.28
C ALA A 14 -8.90 -23.68 13.82
N LEU A 15 -8.28 -22.94 14.75
CA LEU A 15 -7.56 -23.47 15.93
C LEU A 15 -6.94 -22.35 16.79
N SER A 16 -7.33 -22.41 18.08
CA SER A 16 -6.61 -22.13 19.34
C SER A 16 -5.45 -21.12 19.43
N SER A 17 -5.68 -20.10 20.27
CA SER A 17 -4.76 -19.56 21.29
C SER A 17 -3.25 -19.42 20.99
N ASN A 18 -2.86 -18.45 20.16
CA ASN A 18 -1.81 -17.45 20.47
C ASN A 18 -1.66 -16.43 19.32
N LYS A 19 -1.43 -15.15 19.66
CA LYS A 19 -1.44 -14.00 18.74
C LYS A 19 -0.39 -14.10 17.61
N MET A 20 -0.81 -14.51 16.42
CA MET A 20 -0.19 -14.20 15.11
C MET A 20 -1.33 -13.94 14.12
N LEU A 21 -1.39 -12.72 13.56
CA LEU A 21 -2.52 -12.24 12.72
C LEU A 21 -2.81 -13.18 11.53
N PRO A 22 -4.09 -13.38 11.15
CA PRO A 22 -4.48 -14.34 10.13
C PRO A 22 -3.91 -13.96 8.76
N ASN A 23 -3.05 -14.81 8.22
CA ASN A 23 -2.58 -14.77 6.84
C ASN A 23 -3.73 -15.21 5.92
N TYR A 24 -4.34 -14.26 5.20
CA TYR A 24 -5.32 -14.57 4.17
C TYR A 24 -4.57 -15.01 2.90
N GLN A 25 -4.70 -16.29 2.53
CA GLN A 25 -4.00 -16.86 1.38
C GLN A 25 -4.92 -16.92 0.15
N CYS A 26 -4.36 -16.63 -1.03
CA CYS A 26 -5.05 -16.86 -2.29
C CYS A 26 -5.11 -18.37 -2.59
N GLY A 27 -6.28 -18.86 -3.00
CA GLY A 27 -6.45 -20.25 -3.43
C GLY A 27 -5.82 -20.56 -4.79
N GLU A 28 -5.60 -19.54 -5.61
CA GLU A 28 -5.14 -19.67 -7.01
C GLU A 28 -3.64 -19.35 -7.18
N CYS A 29 -2.98 -18.78 -6.17
CA CYS A 29 -1.55 -18.47 -6.23
C CYS A 29 -0.92 -18.40 -4.83
N PRO A 30 0.42 -18.42 -4.70
CA PRO A 30 1.08 -18.48 -3.39
C PRO A 30 1.05 -17.15 -2.61
N ARG A 31 0.31 -16.13 -3.07
CA ARG A 31 0.26 -14.83 -2.39
C ARG A 31 -0.53 -14.88 -1.09
N LYS A 32 0.02 -14.19 -0.09
CA LYS A 32 -0.58 -14.03 1.24
C LYS A 32 -0.80 -12.54 1.53
N PHE A 33 -1.88 -12.25 2.22
CA PHE A 33 -2.32 -10.90 2.55
C PHE A 33 -2.57 -10.80 4.05
N SER A 34 -2.14 -9.69 4.63
CA SER A 34 -2.36 -9.40 6.05
C SER A 34 -3.77 -8.92 6.37
N ARG A 35 -4.59 -8.66 5.33
CA ARG A 35 -5.95 -8.12 5.46
C ARG A 35 -6.88 -8.74 4.43
N ARG A 36 -8.11 -9.07 4.85
CA ARG A 36 -9.14 -9.69 4.00
C ARG A 36 -9.47 -8.87 2.74
N TYR A 37 -9.64 -7.54 2.87
CA TYR A 37 -9.96 -6.69 1.72
C TYR A 37 -8.85 -6.73 0.65
N ALA A 38 -7.59 -6.90 1.05
CA ALA A 38 -6.47 -6.96 0.13
C ALA A 38 -6.42 -8.29 -0.63
N LEU A 39 -6.81 -9.40 0.03
CA LEU A 39 -7.05 -10.67 -0.67
C LEU A 39 -8.21 -10.53 -1.66
N GLN A 40 -9.32 -9.89 -1.28
CA GLN A 40 -10.48 -9.70 -2.16
C GLN A 40 -10.13 -8.85 -3.40
N GLU A 41 -9.43 -7.74 -3.23
CA GLU A 41 -8.92 -6.93 -4.36
C GLU A 41 -7.92 -7.72 -5.23
N HIS A 42 -7.16 -8.64 -4.64
CA HIS A 42 -6.27 -9.52 -5.39
C HIS A 42 -7.01 -10.60 -6.18
N LEU A 43 -8.08 -11.18 -5.65
CA LEU A 43 -8.88 -12.17 -6.39
C LEU A 43 -9.46 -11.57 -7.68
N ALA A 44 -9.80 -10.27 -7.67
CA ALA A 44 -10.19 -9.53 -8.88
C ALA A 44 -9.11 -9.50 -9.98
N THR A 45 -7.83 -9.78 -9.65
CA THR A 45 -6.75 -9.91 -10.64
C THR A 45 -6.72 -11.26 -11.35
N HIS A 46 -7.31 -12.29 -10.75
CA HIS A 46 -7.48 -13.61 -11.35
C HIS A 46 -8.74 -13.66 -12.21
N THR A 47 -9.85 -13.15 -11.69
CA THR A 47 -11.15 -13.20 -12.36
C THR A 47 -11.36 -12.09 -13.38
N GLY A 48 -10.54 -11.03 -13.33
CA GLY A 48 -10.76 -9.80 -14.09
C GLY A 48 -11.97 -9.00 -13.61
N GLU A 49 -12.59 -9.38 -12.49
CA GLU A 49 -13.80 -8.73 -11.98
C GLU A 49 -13.52 -7.28 -11.58
N LYS A 50 -14.15 -6.34 -12.29
CA LYS A 50 -14.07 -4.90 -12.00
C LYS A 50 -15.33 -4.47 -11.25
N ALA A 51 -15.30 -4.69 -9.93
CA ALA A 51 -16.43 -4.44 -9.03
C ALA A 51 -16.77 -2.95 -8.87
N TYR A 52 -15.83 -2.04 -9.12
CA TYR A 52 -16.02 -0.61 -8.90
C TYR A 52 -16.35 0.11 -10.20
N ILE A 53 -17.58 0.57 -10.35
CA ILE A 53 -18.10 1.20 -11.57
C ILE A 53 -18.02 2.73 -11.44
N CYS A 54 -17.68 3.42 -12.53
CA CYS A 54 -17.75 4.87 -12.57
C CYS A 54 -19.23 5.34 -12.56
N PRO A 55 -19.63 6.21 -11.62
CA PRO A 55 -21.01 6.70 -11.55
C PRO A 55 -21.32 7.80 -12.57
N ALA A 56 -20.31 8.32 -13.29
CA ALA A 56 -20.51 9.42 -14.23
C ALA A 56 -21.34 8.99 -15.44
N THR A 57 -22.36 9.77 -15.77
CA THR A 57 -23.24 9.55 -16.93
C THR A 57 -22.42 9.49 -18.22
N GLY A 58 -22.65 8.46 -19.04
CA GLY A 58 -21.88 8.24 -20.27
C GLY A 58 -20.50 7.59 -20.06
N CYS A 59 -20.12 7.27 -18.81
CA CYS A 59 -18.86 6.57 -18.52
C CYS A 59 -19.07 5.11 -18.13
N SER A 60 -18.67 4.18 -19.00
CA SER A 60 -18.75 2.74 -18.74
C SER A 60 -17.50 2.13 -18.11
N LYS A 61 -16.58 2.95 -17.56
CA LYS A 61 -15.31 2.44 -17.01
C LYS A 61 -15.50 1.76 -15.66
N ARG A 62 -14.83 0.61 -15.50
CA ARG A 62 -14.84 -0.22 -14.29
C ARG A 62 -13.43 -0.45 -13.76
N PHE A 63 -13.29 -0.63 -12.46
CA PHE A 63 -12.02 -0.76 -11.75
C PHE A 63 -12.05 -1.93 -10.76
N THR A 64 -10.87 -2.48 -10.48
CA THR A 64 -10.66 -3.57 -9.50
C THR A 64 -10.44 -3.05 -8.07
N THR A 65 -10.16 -1.76 -7.89
CA THR A 65 -9.97 -1.13 -6.57
C THR A 65 -10.67 0.22 -6.47
N THR A 66 -11.08 0.58 -5.26
CA THR A 66 -11.66 1.89 -4.94
C THR A 66 -10.71 3.05 -5.26
N SER A 67 -9.42 2.85 -4.99
CA SER A 67 -8.38 3.87 -5.23
C SER A 67 -8.21 4.17 -6.72
N ASN A 68 -8.32 3.16 -7.58
CA ASN A 68 -8.25 3.34 -9.03
C ASN A 68 -9.50 4.07 -9.57
N LEU A 69 -10.70 3.74 -9.07
CA LEU A 69 -11.92 4.47 -9.38
C LEU A 69 -11.82 5.94 -8.93
N ALA A 70 -11.37 6.19 -7.70
CA ALA A 70 -11.20 7.55 -7.16
C ALA A 70 -10.19 8.39 -7.95
N ARG A 71 -9.13 7.77 -8.51
CA ARG A 71 -8.22 8.44 -9.44
C ARG A 71 -8.89 8.74 -10.78
N HIS A 72 -9.66 7.79 -11.31
CA HIS A 72 -10.35 7.95 -12.59
C HIS A 72 -11.40 9.06 -12.57
N ARG A 73 -12.18 9.19 -11.49
CA ARG A 73 -13.22 10.22 -11.33
C ARG A 73 -12.69 11.65 -11.52
N ARG A 74 -11.40 11.87 -11.28
CA ARG A 74 -10.73 13.16 -11.55
C ARG A 74 -10.73 13.56 -13.03
N LEU A 75 -10.84 12.59 -13.95
CA LEU A 75 -10.97 12.87 -15.37
C LEU A 75 -12.34 13.47 -15.73
N HIS A 76 -13.34 13.29 -14.86
CA HIS A 76 -14.69 13.85 -15.03
C HIS A 76 -14.86 15.19 -14.33
N GLY A 77 -13.79 15.78 -13.80
CA GLY A 77 -13.88 17.01 -13.01
C GLY A 77 -14.51 16.82 -11.63
N GLU A 78 -14.82 15.59 -11.21
CA GLU A 78 -15.22 15.27 -9.83
C GLU A 78 -13.97 15.36 -8.95
N GLU A 79 -13.61 16.59 -8.59
CA GLU A 79 -12.42 16.90 -7.82
C GLU A 79 -12.55 16.32 -6.40
N LEU A 80 -11.65 15.40 -6.06
CA LEU A 80 -11.45 15.04 -4.66
C LEU A 80 -10.85 16.27 -3.99
N GLN A 81 -11.63 16.89 -3.11
CA GLN A 81 -11.22 18.08 -2.39
C GLN A 81 -9.80 17.86 -1.82
N PRO A 82 -8.83 18.68 -2.26
CA PRO A 82 -7.45 18.43 -1.92
C PRO A 82 -7.23 18.66 -0.42
N LEU A 83 -6.44 17.78 0.20
CA LEU A 83 -6.09 17.88 1.61
C LEU A 83 -4.92 18.84 1.76
N SER A 84 -5.20 20.04 2.27
CA SER A 84 -4.19 21.08 2.50
C SER A 84 -3.22 20.71 3.62
N CYS A 85 -1.98 21.17 3.49
CA CYS A 85 -1.00 21.11 4.57
C CYS A 85 -1.50 21.92 5.78
N PRO A 86 -1.45 21.39 7.01
CA PRO A 86 -1.85 22.13 8.21
C PRO A 86 -0.85 23.22 8.61
N VAL A 87 0.32 23.32 7.97
CA VAL A 87 1.34 24.32 8.30
C VAL A 87 0.99 25.65 7.60
N PRO A 88 0.78 26.76 8.35
CA PRO A 88 0.25 28.02 7.78
C PRO A 88 1.10 28.62 6.65
N THR A 89 2.43 28.48 6.73
CA THR A 89 3.36 28.98 5.71
C THR A 89 3.46 28.06 4.48
N CYS A 90 2.72 26.93 4.47
CA CYS A 90 2.78 25.94 3.41
C CYS A 90 1.48 25.86 2.62
N THR A 91 1.55 26.23 1.34
CA THR A 91 0.41 26.23 0.41
C THR A 91 0.20 24.89 -0.31
N LYS A 92 0.93 23.83 0.04
CA LYS A 92 0.84 22.54 -0.66
C LYS A 92 -0.41 21.76 -0.25
N ALA A 93 -1.12 21.23 -1.23
CA ALA A 93 -2.28 20.36 -1.03
C ALA A 93 -2.10 19.00 -1.71
N PHE A 94 -2.79 17.97 -1.19
CA PHE A 94 -2.58 16.59 -1.59
C PHE A 94 -3.90 15.85 -1.79
N THR A 95 -3.94 15.04 -2.83
CA THR A 95 -5.15 14.30 -3.19
C THR A 95 -5.33 12.97 -2.43
N THR A 96 -4.47 12.68 -1.45
CA THR A 96 -4.57 11.48 -0.59
C THR A 96 -3.94 11.76 0.78
N ALA A 97 -4.54 11.25 1.86
CA ALA A 97 -4.04 11.43 3.23
C ALA A 97 -2.62 10.88 3.42
N HIS A 98 -2.27 9.77 2.78
CA HIS A 98 -0.91 9.19 2.85
C HIS A 98 0.17 10.16 2.34
N LYS A 99 -0.08 10.83 1.20
CA LYS A 99 0.84 11.82 0.64
C LYS A 99 0.97 13.04 1.52
N LEU A 100 -0.14 13.56 2.07
CA LEU A 100 -0.13 14.67 3.03
C LEU A 100 0.69 14.31 4.27
N ARG A 101 0.42 13.16 4.92
CA ARG A 101 1.18 12.68 6.09
C ARG A 101 2.67 12.55 5.81
N ARG A 102 3.05 12.20 4.58
CA ARG A 102 4.46 12.16 4.16
C ARG A 102 5.05 13.54 3.96
N HIS A 103 4.29 14.47 3.42
CA HIS A 103 4.74 15.84 3.22
C HIS A 103 4.93 16.59 4.55
N VAL A 104 4.00 16.46 5.50
CA VAL A 104 4.07 17.15 6.80
C VAL A 104 5.39 16.84 7.54
N ARG A 105 5.95 15.65 7.31
CA ARG A 105 7.26 15.25 7.86
C ARG A 105 8.46 16.07 7.36
N VAL A 106 8.29 16.87 6.31
CA VAL A 106 9.32 17.83 5.86
C VAL A 106 9.37 19.04 6.78
N HIS A 107 8.22 19.48 7.31
CA HIS A 107 8.13 20.66 8.18
C HIS A 107 8.60 20.35 9.60
N VAL A 108 8.27 19.16 10.11
CA VAL A 108 8.63 18.73 11.47
C VAL A 108 10.09 18.23 11.54
N GLY A 109 10.73 18.00 10.38
CA GLY A 109 11.98 17.24 10.30
C GLY A 109 11.72 15.77 10.58
N THR A 110 11.98 14.89 9.62
CA THR A 110 11.78 13.46 9.86
C THR A 110 13.02 12.87 10.52
N PRO A 111 12.86 12.06 11.57
CA PRO A 111 13.92 11.15 11.99
C PRO A 111 14.29 10.27 10.79
N THR A 112 15.46 10.54 10.21
CA THR A 112 15.98 9.72 9.13
C THR A 112 16.58 8.46 9.72
N ARG A 113 16.49 7.36 8.98
CA ARG A 113 17.12 6.10 9.37
C ARG A 113 18.40 5.95 8.58
N ARG A 114 19.54 5.86 9.28
CA ARG A 114 20.84 5.60 8.69
C ARG A 114 20.94 4.12 8.28
N CYS A 115 21.62 3.88 7.16
CA CYS A 115 22.15 2.57 6.86
C CYS A 115 23.03 2.07 8.03
N LYS A 116 22.90 0.80 8.41
CA LYS A 116 23.65 0.22 9.54
C LYS A 116 25.03 -0.31 9.15
N PHE A 117 25.36 -0.35 7.86
CA PHE A 117 26.68 -0.80 7.39
C PHE A 117 27.73 0.28 7.62
N ALA A 118 28.88 -0.11 8.20
CA ALA A 118 29.94 0.80 8.65
C ALA A 118 30.43 1.77 7.56
N ASN A 119 30.54 1.30 6.31
CA ASN A 119 31.01 2.10 5.17
C ASN A 119 29.87 2.77 4.39
N CYS A 120 28.70 2.94 5.00
CA CYS A 120 27.53 3.53 4.34
C CYS A 120 26.87 4.65 5.16
N SER A 121 27.14 5.89 4.76
CA SER A 121 26.57 7.09 5.39
C SER A 121 25.18 7.49 4.89
N LYS A 122 24.52 6.65 4.06
CA LYS A 122 23.21 7.00 3.47
C LYS A 122 22.10 6.98 4.52
N THR A 123 21.25 8.01 4.49
CA THR A 123 20.09 8.17 5.37
C THR A 123 18.78 8.17 4.57
N PHE A 124 17.69 7.69 5.17
CA PHE A 124 16.41 7.51 4.49
C PHE A 124 15.25 8.01 5.32
N SER A 125 14.31 8.69 4.67
CA SER A 125 13.06 9.18 5.28
C SER A 125 11.96 8.10 5.39
N SER A 126 12.21 6.87 4.92
CA SER A 126 11.28 5.74 5.06
C SER A 126 11.99 4.39 5.16
N THR A 127 11.42 3.47 5.94
CA THR A 127 11.94 2.10 6.13
C THR A 127 11.97 1.30 4.83
N GLY A 128 10.98 1.47 3.94
CA GLY A 128 10.95 0.79 2.65
C GLY A 128 12.11 1.18 1.74
N ASN A 129 12.48 2.46 1.71
CA ASN A 129 13.63 2.94 0.96
C ASN A 129 14.95 2.42 1.52
N LEU A 130 15.09 2.41 2.86
CA LEU A 130 16.25 1.80 3.51
C LEU A 130 16.34 0.31 3.16
N ASN A 131 15.27 -0.47 3.31
CA ASN A 131 15.28 -1.91 3.01
C ASN A 131 15.64 -2.20 1.55
N ARG A 132 15.15 -1.39 0.61
CA ARG A 132 15.52 -1.49 -0.80
C ARG A 132 17.00 -1.15 -1.04
N HIS A 133 17.50 -0.09 -0.40
CA HIS A 133 18.92 0.25 -0.45
C HIS A 133 19.79 -0.90 0.09
N MET A 134 19.44 -1.44 1.26
CA MET A 134 20.14 -2.57 1.88
C MET A 134 20.15 -3.77 0.94
N ARG A 135 18.98 -4.16 0.41
CA ARG A 135 18.85 -5.29 -0.52
C ARG A 135 19.73 -5.13 -1.76
N ASN A 136 19.71 -3.95 -2.38
CA ASN A 136 20.33 -3.75 -3.68
C ASN A 136 21.82 -3.40 -3.60
N GLN A 137 22.29 -2.91 -2.46
CA GLN A 137 23.64 -2.34 -2.33
C GLN A 137 24.52 -3.11 -1.34
N HIS A 138 23.92 -3.81 -0.37
CA HIS A 138 24.66 -4.50 0.68
C HIS A 138 24.35 -6.00 0.81
N ILE A 139 23.19 -6.45 0.31
CA ILE A 139 22.72 -7.84 0.45
C ILE A 139 22.62 -8.53 -0.92
N LYS A 140 23.42 -8.10 -1.93
CA LYS A 140 23.35 -8.70 -3.27
C LYS A 140 23.63 -10.22 -3.15
N PHE A 141 22.60 -11.02 -3.40
CA PHE A 141 22.56 -12.50 -3.40
C PHE A 141 23.49 -13.21 -2.38
N GLY A 142 22.96 -13.48 -1.19
CA GLY A 142 23.25 -14.77 -0.53
C GLY A 142 24.56 -14.95 0.26
N HIS A 143 25.32 -13.90 0.58
CA HIS A 143 26.42 -14.05 1.54
C HIS A 143 26.39 -12.94 2.61
N PRO A 144 26.25 -13.29 3.91
CA PRO A 144 26.37 -12.31 4.99
C PRO A 144 27.84 -11.91 5.12
N LEU A 145 28.21 -10.73 4.62
CA LEU A 145 29.44 -10.09 5.07
C LEU A 145 29.17 -9.44 6.43
N ALA A 146 29.64 -10.17 7.45
CA ALA A 146 29.95 -9.74 8.81
C ALA A 146 28.93 -8.78 9.47
N ARG A 147 28.05 -9.36 10.30
CA ARG A 147 27.84 -8.75 11.62
C ARG A 147 29.05 -9.16 12.44
N ASP A 148 29.96 -8.24 12.68
CA ASP A 148 30.92 -8.37 13.77
C ASP A 148 30.47 -7.48 14.94
N PRO A 149 30.85 -7.87 16.17
CA PRO A 149 29.96 -8.00 17.34
C PRO A 149 29.43 -6.70 17.93
#